data_AF-A0A8C0JE27-F1
#
_entry.id   AF-A0A8C0JE27-F1
#
_cell.length_a   1.000
_cell.length_b   1.000
_cell.length_c   1.000
_cell.angle_alpha   90.00
_cell.angle_beta   90.00
_cell.angle_gamma   90.00
#
_symmetry.space_group_name_H-M   'P 1'
#
loop_
_entity.id
_entity.type
_entity.pdbx_description
1 polymer ?
#
loop_
_entity_poly.entity_id
_entity_poly.type
_entity_poly.pdbx_seq_one_letter_code
_entity_poly.pdbx_strand_id
1 'polypeptide(L)' 'MSFRDLRNFTEMMRALGYPRLISMENFRTPNFILVSEMLLWLCRRLVLYFSASKSIKSVTRPDIGEPFGWS' A
#
# COMPACT_ATOMS: atom_id res chain seq x y z
N MET A 1 13.04 12.01 -11.20
CA MET A 1 11.67 12.43 -10.85
C MET A 1 11.57 13.92 -11.07
N SER A 2 10.46 14.42 -11.62
CA SER A 2 10.27 15.87 -11.71
C SER A 2 10.01 16.46 -10.31
N PHE A 3 10.20 17.77 -10.16
CA PHE A 3 9.88 18.46 -8.90
C PHE A 3 8.40 18.28 -8.48
N ARG A 4 7.50 18.23 -9.48
CA ARG A 4 6.07 17.96 -9.26
C ARG A 4 5.85 16.56 -8.71
N ASP A 5 6.52 15.56 -9.27
CA ASP A 5 6.39 14.17 -8.81
C ASP A 5 6.91 14.01 -7.38
N LEU A 6 8.04 14.65 -7.06
CA LEU A 6 8.61 14.61 -5.70
C LEU A 6 7.67 15.24 -4.68
N ARG A 7 7.09 16.39 -4.99
CA ARG A 7 6.10 17.03 -4.10
C ARG A 7 4.90 16.12 -3.88
N ASN A 8 4.30 15.61 -4.96
CA ASN A 8 3.16 14.70 -4.87
C ASN A 8 3.50 13.46 -4.04
N PHE A 9 4.69 12.88 -4.26
CA PHE A 9 5.16 11.74 -3.50
C PHE A 9 5.30 12.03 -2.01
N THR A 10 5.92 13.15 -1.63
CA THR A 10 6.06 13.53 -0.22
C THR A 10 4.71 13.77 0.47
N GLU A 11 3.76 14.40 -0.22
CA GLU A 11 2.40 14.61 0.30
C GLU A 11 1.65 13.28 0.47
N MET A 12 1.75 12.37 -0.50
CA MET A 12 1.15 11.03 -0.40
C MET A 12 1.71 10.24 0.79
N MET A 13 3.03 10.23 0.97
CA MET A 13 3.66 9.53 2.10
C MET A 13 3.22 10.11 3.46
N ARG A 14 3.07 11.43 3.53
CA ARG A 14 2.54 12.13 4.72
C ARG A 14 1.07 11.79 4.98
N ALA A 15 0.23 11.79 3.95
CA ALA A 15 -1.18 11.42 4.06
C ALA A 15 -1.36 9.95 4.50
N LEU A 16 -0.46 9.06 4.08
CA LEU A 16 -0.44 7.67 4.54
C LEU A 16 0.07 7.52 5.99
N GLY A 17 0.59 8.56 6.62
CA GLY A 17 1.12 8.52 7.99
C GLY A 17 2.47 7.84 8.10
N TYR A 18 3.34 7.99 7.09
CA TYR A 18 4.71 7.50 7.19
C TYR A 18 5.43 8.17 8.38
N PRO A 19 6.04 7.40 9.30
CA PRO A 19 6.47 7.92 10.60
C PRO A 19 7.69 8.86 10.55
N ARG A 20 8.49 8.79 9.47
CA ARG A 20 9.69 9.60 9.31
C ARG A 20 9.37 10.84 8.48
N LEU A 21 9.88 12.00 8.90
CA LEU A 21 9.75 13.23 8.11
C LEU A 21 10.54 13.10 6.80
N ILE A 22 9.88 13.40 5.69
CA ILE A 22 10.45 13.35 4.35
C ILE A 22 10.33 14.75 3.76
N SER A 23 11.43 15.27 3.21
CA SER A 23 11.43 16.53 2.47
C SER A 23 11.88 16.31 1.03
N MET A 24 11.58 17.27 0.15
CA MET A 24 12.08 17.26 -1.22
C MET A 24 13.62 17.35 -1.27
N GLU A 25 14.25 17.94 -0.25
CA GLU A 25 15.70 18.05 -0.16
C GLU A 25 16.39 16.68 -0.03
N ASN A 26 15.74 15.72 0.63
CA ASN A 26 16.26 14.35 0.76
C ASN A 26 16.42 13.62 -0.58
N PHE A 27 15.86 14.16 -1.67
CA PHE A 27 15.91 13.60 -3.02
C PHE A 27 16.72 14.46 -4.01
N ARG A 28 17.38 15.54 -3.57
CA ARG A 28 18.32 16.31 -4.43
C ARG A 28 19.46 15.43 -4.93
N THR A 29 19.94 14.55 -4.07
CA THR A 29 20.87 13.47 -4.40
C THR A 29 20.14 12.13 -4.31
N PRO A 30 20.53 11.11 -5.10
CA PRO A 30 19.93 9.78 -4.99
C PRO A 30 20.10 9.24 -3.57
N ASN A 31 18.97 9.02 -2.88
CA ASN A 31 18.93 8.53 -1.50
C ASN A 31 18.28 7.14 -1.45
N PHE A 32 19.07 6.13 -1.81
CA PHE A 32 18.57 4.76 -1.93
C PHE A 32 18.08 4.21 -0.59
N ILE A 33 18.76 4.55 0.52
CA ILE A 33 18.40 4.11 1.86
C ILE A 33 16.97 4.54 2.18
N LEU A 34 16.67 5.82 2.03
CA LEU A 34 15.33 6.36 2.29
C LEU A 34 14.26 5.71 1.41
N VAL A 35 14.53 5.56 0.11
CA VAL A 35 13.60 4.94 -0.83
C VAL A 35 13.34 3.48 -0.47
N SER A 36 14.37 2.73 -0.09
CA SER A 36 14.24 1.31 0.29
C SER A 36 13.42 1.13 1.58
N GLU A 37 13.60 2.02 2.56
CA GLU A 37 12.80 2.02 3.79
C GLU A 37 11.33 2.33 3.50
N MET A 38 11.06 3.30 2.62
CA MET A 38 9.69 3.63 2.19
C MET A 38 9.03 2.46 1.48
N LEU A 39 9.74 1.82 0.55
CA LEU A 39 9.25 0.64 -0.17
C LEU A 39 8.93 -0.50 0.80
N LEU A 40 9.83 -0.80 1.74
CA LEU A 40 9.62 -1.85 2.73
C LEU A 40 8.40 -1.54 3.60
N TRP A 41 8.23 -0.29 4.03
CA TRP A 41 7.07 0.14 4.81
C TRP A 41 5.76 -0.02 4.04
N LEU A 42 5.73 0.40 2.76
CA LEU A 42 4.57 0.24 1.89
C LEU A 42 4.23 -1.24 1.67
N CYS A 43 5.24 -2.06 1.33
CA CYS A 43 5.08 -3.49 1.12
C CYS A 43 4.48 -4.20 2.34
N ARG A 44 4.96 -3.88 3.55
CA ARG A 44 4.42 -4.45 4.80
C ARG A 44 2.93 -4.13 4.96
N ARG A 45 2.50 -2.90 4.67
CA ARG A 45 1.08 -2.54 4.76
C ARG A 45 0.24 -3.28 3.72
N LEU A 46 0.69 -3.34 2.46
CA LEU A 46 -0.02 -4.06 1.41
C LEU A 46 -0.17 -5.56 1.74
N VAL A 47 0.87 -6.19 2.28
CA VAL A 47 0.83 -7.60 2.70
C VAL A 47 -0.16 -7.80 3.86
N LEU A 48 -0.20 -6.89 4.84
CA LEU A 48 -1.18 -6.93 5.93
C LEU A 48 -2.61 -6.78 5.40
N TYR A 49 -2.86 -5.84 4.48
CA TYR A 49 -4.17 -5.70 3.83
C TYR A 49 -4.56 -6.95 3.04
N PHE A 50 -3.62 -7.55 2.32
CA PHE A 50 -3.87 -8.76 1.56
C PHE A 50 -4.16 -9.97 2.47
N SER A 51 -3.44 -10.09 3.58
CA SER A 51 -3.66 -11.12 4.59
C SER A 51 -5.03 -10.94 5.28
N ALA A 52 -5.39 -9.72 5.66
CA ALA A 52 -6.71 -9.39 6.21
C ALA A 52 -7.84 -9.66 5.19
N SER A 53 -7.61 -9.35 3.90
CA SER A 53 -8.60 -9.56 2.84
C SER A 53 -8.92 -11.04 2.62
N LYS A 54 -7.94 -11.95 2.74
CA LYS A 54 -8.18 -13.41 2.68
C LYS A 54 -9.08 -13.89 3.81
N SER A 55 -8.97 -13.30 5.00
CA SER A 55 -9.84 -13.62 6.14
C SER A 55 -11.27 -13.08 5.96
N ILE A 56 -11.46 -12.00 5.20
CA ILE A 56 -12.79 -11.40 4.96
C ILE A 56 -13.56 -12.20 3.89
N LYS A 57 -12.88 -12.72 2.86
CA LYS A 57 -13.53 -13.51 1.79
C LYS A 57 -13.95 -14.92 2.21
N SER A 58 -13.47 -15.44 3.34
CA SER A 58 -13.97 -16.70 3.92
C SER A 58 -15.26 -16.53 4.77
N VAL A 59 -15.72 -15.28 4.96
CA VAL A 59 -16.95 -14.93 5.71
C VAL A 59 -18.10 -14.54 4.78
N THR A 60 -17.96 -14.65 3.46
CA THR A 60 -19.15 -14.75 2.60
C THR A 60 -19.59 -16.20 2.56
N ARG A 61 -20.43 -16.60 3.52
CA ARG A 61 -21.13 -17.88 3.48
C ARG A 61 -21.97 -17.95 2.20
N PRO A 62 -21.89 -19.04 1.43
CA PRO A 62 -22.98 -19.45 0.56
C PRO A 62 -23.90 -20.37 1.37
N ASP A 63 -24.57 -19.86 2.40
CA ASP A 63 -25.67 -20.55 3.08
C ASP A 63 -27.02 -20.03 2.57
N ILE A 64 -27.18 -20.06 1.25
CA ILE A 64 -28.51 -20.09 0.64
C ILE A 64 -28.41 -21.14 -0.47
N GLY A 65 -28.91 -22.33 -0.15
CA GLY A 65 -28.88 -23.46 -1.06
C GLY A 65 -29.74 -23.21 -2.29
N GLU A 66 -29.22 -23.59 -3.45
CA GLU A 66 -29.93 -24.13 -4.61
C GLU A 66 -28.84 -24.75 -5.53
N PRO A 67 -28.90 -26.04 -5.88
CA PRO A 67 -28.00 -26.64 -6.85
C PRO A 67 -28.56 -26.39 -8.24
N PHE A 68 -28.36 -25.20 -8.79
CA PHE A 68 -28.70 -24.97 -10.20
C PHE A 68 -27.61 -25.52 -11.11
N GLY A 69 -27.73 -26.82 -11.39
CA GLY A 69 -27.23 -27.37 -12.64
C GLY A 69 -27.99 -26.74 -13.80
N TRP A 70 -27.27 -26.33 -14.83
CA TRP A 70 -27.75 -26.40 -16.20
C TRP A 70 -26.60 -26.85 -17.09
N SER A 71 -27.00 -27.73 -18.00
CA SER A 71 -26.29 -28.31 -19.13
C SER A 71 -25.53 -27.32 -19.99
#